data_AF-A0A167ET50-F1
#
_entry.id   AF-A0A167ET50-F1
#
_cell.length_a   1.000
_cell.length_b   1.000
_cell.length_c   1.000
_cell.angle_alpha   90.00
_cell.angle_beta   90.00
_cell.angle_gamma   90.00
#
_symmetry.space_group_name_H-M   'P 1'
#
loop_
_entity.id
_entity.type
_entity.pdbx_description
1 polymer ?
#
loop_
_entity_poly.entity_id
_entity_poly.type
_entity_poly.pdbx_seq_one_letter_code
_entity_poly.pdbx_strand_id
1 'polypeptide(L)'
;MSTSPYGIRKIGAQNTLEHKVYIEKDGKPISAFHDVPLYANAEKTILNMIVEVPRWTNAKMEISKELPLNPIVQDTKKGKLRFVRNCFPHKGYIHNYGAFPQTWEDPNFTHPETKAVGDNDPLDVCEIGEAVGYTGQIKQVKVLGVMALLDEGETDWKIIAIDVKDPHASKVNDIEDVEKNFPGLLRATNEWFRIYKIPDGKPENQFAFSGECKNKKYAEDVIRECAEAWEKLVAGKVDPKGIELSTAESEAASAVATGENLPPAPIDASIDKWFFIAGASV
;
A
#
# COMPACT_ATOMS: atom_id res chain seq x y z
N MET A 1 -6.01 28.25 2.37
CA MET A 1 -5.81 26.80 2.48
C MET A 1 -4.43 26.52 1.93
N SER A 2 -3.49 26.02 2.74
CA SER A 2 -2.16 25.64 2.22
C SER A 2 -2.37 24.47 1.28
N THR A 3 -2.08 24.64 -0.01
CA THR A 3 -2.03 23.53 -0.96
C THR A 3 -0.96 22.54 -0.48
N SER A 4 -1.25 21.24 -0.58
CA SER A 4 -0.24 20.20 -0.31
C SER A 4 1.00 20.50 -1.16
N PRO A 5 2.23 20.42 -0.61
CA PRO A 5 3.45 20.62 -1.39
C PRO A 5 3.69 19.45 -2.37
N TYR A 6 2.91 18.37 -2.23
CA TYR A 6 3.02 17.18 -3.06
C TYR A 6 2.11 17.23 -4.29
N GLY A 7 2.69 16.87 -5.43
CA GLY A 7 2.02 16.66 -6.71
C GLY A 7 2.34 15.27 -7.28
N ILE A 8 1.85 15.01 -8.49
CA ILE A 8 2.17 13.79 -9.22
C ILE A 8 2.56 14.10 -10.66
N ARG A 9 3.49 13.32 -11.20
CA ARG A 9 3.84 13.33 -12.61
C ARG A 9 3.54 11.99 -13.24
N LYS A 10 2.65 12.00 -14.25
CA LYS A 10 2.23 10.81 -14.98
C LYS A 10 2.96 10.69 -16.31
N ILE A 11 3.62 9.57 -16.51
CA ILE A 11 4.22 9.16 -17.79
C ILE A 11 3.33 8.05 -18.38
N GLY A 12 3.02 8.12 -19.68
CA GLY A 12 2.16 7.14 -20.33
C GLY A 12 0.70 7.19 -19.88
N ALA A 13 -0.16 6.51 -20.64
CA ALA A 13 -1.57 6.35 -20.32
C ALA A 13 -1.77 5.31 -19.20
N GLN A 14 -2.68 5.55 -18.26
CA GLN A 14 -3.05 4.54 -17.26
C GLN A 14 -3.52 3.24 -17.94
N ASN A 15 -3.29 2.08 -17.30
CA ASN A 15 -3.57 0.75 -17.85
C ASN A 15 -2.69 0.38 -19.06
N THR A 16 -1.45 0.86 -19.09
CA THR A 16 -0.42 0.50 -20.09
C THR A 16 0.88 0.11 -19.38
N LEU A 17 1.79 -0.59 -20.09
CA LEU A 17 3.08 -1.01 -19.54
C LEU A 17 4.04 0.17 -19.33
N GLU A 18 3.83 1.25 -20.08
CA GLU A 18 4.64 2.46 -20.02
C GLU A 18 4.28 3.33 -18.81
N HIS A 19 3.09 3.12 -18.22
CA HIS A 19 2.54 3.98 -17.19
C HIS A 19 3.40 4.03 -15.94
N LYS A 20 3.75 5.25 -15.52
CA LYS A 20 4.43 5.53 -14.25
C LYS A 20 3.82 6.74 -13.58
N VAL A 21 3.69 6.70 -12.27
CA VAL A 21 3.29 7.85 -11.45
C VAL A 21 4.42 8.18 -10.48
N TYR A 22 5.13 9.27 -10.75
CA TYR A 22 6.13 9.82 -9.84
C TYR A 22 5.46 10.75 -8.84
N ILE A 23 5.93 10.75 -7.59
CA ILE A 23 5.60 11.79 -6.61
C ILE A 23 6.46 13.01 -6.91
N GLU A 24 5.86 14.19 -6.83
CA GLU A 24 6.60 15.46 -6.89
C GLU A 24 6.49 16.20 -5.57
N LYS A 25 7.55 16.92 -5.19
CA LYS A 25 7.51 17.95 -4.15
C LYS A 25 7.97 19.26 -4.77
N ASP A 26 7.13 20.29 -4.68
CA ASP A 26 7.38 21.60 -5.29
C ASP A 26 7.71 21.47 -6.81
N GLY A 27 7.03 20.55 -7.50
CA GLY A 27 7.17 20.28 -8.94
C GLY A 27 8.41 19.46 -9.34
N LYS A 28 9.19 18.95 -8.38
CA LYS A 28 10.36 18.11 -8.63
C LYS A 28 10.09 16.66 -8.23
N PRO A 29 10.40 15.67 -9.09
CA PRO A 29 10.27 14.25 -8.74
C PRO A 29 11.11 13.89 -7.52
N ILE A 30 10.52 13.11 -6.62
CA ILE A 30 11.17 12.56 -5.43
C ILE A 30 10.91 11.06 -5.34
N SER A 31 11.71 10.34 -4.56
CA SER A 31 11.47 8.93 -4.28
C SER A 31 10.17 8.75 -3.47
N ALA A 32 9.24 7.97 -4.02
CA ALA A 32 8.03 7.59 -3.27
C ALA A 32 8.39 6.74 -2.05
N PHE A 33 9.42 5.91 -2.16
CA PHE A 33 9.83 5.02 -1.07
C PHE A 33 10.64 5.78 0.00
N HIS A 34 11.54 6.67 -0.39
CA HIS A 34 12.60 7.16 0.51
C HIS A 34 12.47 8.63 0.92
N ASP A 35 11.89 9.50 0.08
CA ASP A 35 11.95 10.95 0.30
C ASP A 35 10.70 11.54 0.98
N VAL A 36 9.58 10.83 0.94
CA VAL A 36 8.37 11.24 1.66
C VAL A 36 8.55 10.86 3.13
N PRO A 37 8.49 11.83 4.08
CA PRO A 37 8.66 11.51 5.49
C PRO A 37 7.55 10.58 5.99
N LEU A 38 7.90 9.53 6.75
CA LEU A 38 6.91 8.65 7.39
C LEU A 38 5.89 9.43 8.23
N TYR A 39 6.38 10.34 9.07
CA TYR A 39 5.55 11.16 9.95
C TYR A 39 5.26 12.54 9.34
N ALA A 40 3.98 12.93 9.35
CA ALA A 40 3.51 14.21 8.84
C ALA A 40 3.58 15.35 9.88
N ASN A 41 3.77 15.02 11.16
CA ASN A 41 3.89 15.98 12.26
C ASN A 41 5.02 15.63 13.23
N ALA A 42 5.48 16.64 13.97
CA ALA A 42 6.61 16.52 14.90
C ALA A 42 6.32 15.57 16.08
N GLU A 43 5.06 15.48 16.51
CA GLU A 43 4.62 14.60 17.60
C GLU A 43 4.56 13.12 17.19
N LYS A 44 4.79 12.81 15.91
CA LYS A 44 4.76 11.44 15.35
C LYS A 44 3.44 10.70 15.58
N THR A 45 2.32 11.41 15.47
CA THR A 45 0.97 10.85 15.66
C THR A 45 0.17 10.75 14.36
N ILE A 46 0.60 11.46 13.32
CA ILE A 46 0.01 11.48 11.99
C ILE A 46 1.07 11.04 10.99
N LEU A 47 0.71 10.10 10.10
CA LEU A 47 1.62 9.51 9.12
C LEU A 47 1.24 9.96 7.70
N ASN A 48 2.23 10.03 6.82
CA ASN A 48 1.99 10.17 5.39
C ASN A 48 1.78 8.78 4.80
N MET A 49 0.62 8.52 4.20
CA MET A 49 0.35 7.35 3.39
C MET A 49 0.46 7.72 1.92
N ILE A 50 1.13 6.89 1.12
CA ILE A 50 1.12 7.00 -0.34
C ILE A 50 0.06 6.04 -0.87
N VAL A 51 -0.99 6.58 -1.50
CA VAL A 51 -2.04 5.77 -2.12
C VAL A 51 -1.53 5.20 -3.44
N GLU A 52 -1.59 3.87 -3.59
CA GLU A 52 -1.21 3.18 -4.82
C GLU A 52 -2.46 2.79 -5.62
N VAL A 53 -3.43 2.16 -4.95
CA VAL A 53 -4.65 1.64 -5.57
C VAL A 53 -5.89 2.29 -4.96
N PRO A 54 -6.62 3.12 -5.72
CA PRO A 54 -7.89 3.67 -5.27
C PRO A 54 -8.93 2.59 -5.00
N ARG A 55 -9.75 2.80 -3.96
CA ARG A 55 -10.85 1.88 -3.64
C ARG A 55 -11.75 1.61 -4.86
N TRP A 56 -12.16 0.36 -5.00
CA TRP A 56 -12.99 -0.20 -6.09
C TRP A 56 -12.36 -0.21 -7.48
N THR A 57 -11.03 -0.13 -7.54
CA THR A 57 -10.25 -0.37 -8.76
C THR A 57 -9.51 -1.70 -8.71
N ASN A 58 -9.04 -2.18 -9.87
CA ASN A 58 -8.47 -3.52 -10.02
C ASN A 58 -6.99 -3.53 -10.40
N ALA A 59 -6.45 -2.45 -10.99
CA ALA A 59 -5.06 -2.39 -11.40
C ALA A 59 -4.15 -2.51 -10.16
N LYS A 60 -3.30 -3.54 -10.13
CA LYS A 60 -2.34 -3.71 -9.03
C LYS A 60 -1.19 -2.73 -9.26
N MET A 61 -1.35 -1.53 -8.72
CA MET A 61 -0.33 -0.49 -8.71
C MET A 61 0.53 -0.66 -7.46
N GLU A 62 1.83 -0.45 -7.58
CA GLU A 62 2.80 -0.58 -6.48
C GLU A 62 3.98 0.38 -6.67
N ILE A 63 4.52 0.89 -5.58
CA ILE A 63 5.81 1.59 -5.55
C ILE A 63 6.87 0.63 -6.10
N SER A 64 7.52 1.01 -7.21
CA SER A 64 8.55 0.16 -7.80
C SER A 64 9.80 0.18 -6.94
N LYS A 65 10.20 -0.99 -6.43
CA LYS A 65 11.47 -1.16 -5.72
C LYS A 65 12.69 -1.04 -6.63
N GLU A 66 12.54 -1.30 -7.93
CA GLU A 66 13.67 -1.49 -8.84
C GLU A 66 13.95 -0.26 -9.73
N LEU A 67 13.00 0.67 -9.84
CA LEU A 67 13.12 1.83 -10.70
C LEU A 67 13.62 3.06 -9.94
N PRO A 68 14.47 3.91 -10.55
CA PRO A 68 14.95 5.12 -9.91
C PRO A 68 13.82 6.03 -9.44
N LEU A 69 13.94 6.53 -8.20
CA LEU A 69 12.92 7.31 -7.48
C LEU A 69 11.60 6.56 -7.22
N ASN A 70 11.59 5.25 -7.40
CA ASN A 70 10.50 4.36 -6.99
C ASN A 70 9.10 4.85 -7.44
N PRO A 71 8.88 5.15 -8.74
CA PRO A 71 7.56 5.52 -9.22
C PRO A 71 6.56 4.40 -8.96
N ILE A 72 5.29 4.77 -8.83
CA ILE A 72 4.20 3.79 -8.78
C ILE A 72 3.96 3.27 -10.19
N VAL A 73 4.02 1.96 -10.37
CA VAL A 73 3.84 1.25 -11.64
C VAL A 73 2.83 0.13 -11.49
N GLN A 74 2.28 -0.36 -12.59
CA GLN A 74 1.39 -1.53 -12.53
C GLN A 74 2.22 -2.82 -12.56
N ASP A 75 1.99 -3.71 -11.59
CA ASP A 75 2.60 -5.04 -11.54
C ASP A 75 2.30 -5.81 -12.85
N THR A 76 3.22 -6.68 -13.26
CA THR A 76 3.07 -7.51 -14.45
C THR A 76 3.23 -8.99 -14.13
N LYS A 77 2.34 -9.82 -14.70
CA LYS A 77 2.42 -11.28 -14.63
C LYS A 77 2.59 -11.84 -16.03
N LYS A 78 3.72 -12.48 -16.30
CA LYS A 78 4.07 -13.04 -17.63
C LYS A 78 3.99 -11.99 -18.75
N GLY A 79 4.51 -10.79 -18.49
CA GLY A 79 4.54 -9.67 -19.44
C GLY A 79 3.19 -8.99 -19.71
N LYS A 80 2.16 -9.30 -18.90
CA LYS A 80 0.84 -8.65 -18.99
C LYS A 80 0.54 -7.90 -17.71
N LEU A 81 -0.13 -6.76 -17.84
CA LEU A 81 -0.62 -5.97 -16.70
C LEU A 81 -1.46 -6.83 -15.76
N ARG A 82 -1.17 -6.76 -14.47
CA ARG A 82 -1.88 -7.49 -13.43
C ARG A 82 -3.07 -6.68 -12.93
N PHE A 83 -4.21 -7.33 -12.88
CA PHE A 83 -5.44 -6.80 -12.30
C PHE A 83 -5.96 -7.79 -11.26
N VAL A 84 -6.17 -7.34 -10.03
CA VAL A 84 -6.87 -8.11 -8.99
C VAL A 84 -8.32 -8.33 -9.43
N ARG A 85 -8.83 -9.54 -9.24
CA ARG A 85 -10.16 -9.93 -9.74
C ARG A 85 -11.24 -9.61 -8.71
N ASN A 86 -12.46 -9.35 -9.19
CA ASN A 86 -13.61 -9.13 -8.31
C ASN A 86 -14.02 -10.45 -7.67
N CYS A 87 -13.91 -10.55 -6.34
CA CYS A 87 -14.29 -11.71 -5.57
C CYS A 87 -15.56 -11.38 -4.80
N PHE A 88 -16.70 -11.97 -5.18
CA PHE A 88 -17.99 -11.64 -4.59
C PHE A 88 -17.96 -11.70 -3.05
N PRO A 89 -18.49 -10.69 -2.33
CA PRO A 89 -19.20 -9.48 -2.81
C PRO A 89 -18.34 -8.25 -3.11
N HIS A 90 -17.01 -8.38 -3.16
CA HIS A 90 -16.03 -7.30 -3.24
C HIS A 90 -15.69 -6.87 -4.67
N LYS A 91 -15.83 -5.57 -4.96
CA LYS A 91 -15.37 -4.97 -6.22
C LYS A 91 -13.94 -4.44 -6.04
N GLY A 92 -12.99 -5.01 -6.79
CA GLY A 92 -11.59 -4.61 -6.72
C GLY A 92 -11.05 -4.60 -5.29
N TYR A 93 -10.19 -3.63 -4.99
CA TYR A 93 -9.77 -3.32 -3.63
C TYR A 93 -10.90 -2.66 -2.84
N ILE A 94 -11.12 -3.08 -1.58
CA ILE A 94 -12.19 -2.52 -0.73
C ILE A 94 -11.75 -1.37 0.17
N HIS A 95 -10.48 -0.98 0.08
CA HIS A 95 -9.85 0.14 0.78
C HIS A 95 -9.17 1.06 -0.24
N ASN A 96 -8.85 2.30 0.15
CA ASN A 96 -7.74 2.95 -0.53
C ASN A 96 -6.49 2.22 -0.05
N TYR A 97 -5.76 1.61 -0.98
CA TYR A 97 -4.62 0.77 -0.66
C TYR A 97 -3.33 1.50 -1.06
N GLY A 98 -2.28 1.29 -0.29
CA GLY A 98 -0.97 1.83 -0.55
C GLY A 98 -0.02 1.49 0.57
N ALA A 99 1.00 2.32 0.78
CA ALA A 99 2.03 2.02 1.76
C ALA A 99 2.47 3.24 2.57
N PHE A 100 3.15 2.96 3.68
CA PHE A 100 3.93 3.97 4.39
C PHE A 100 5.34 4.10 3.78
N PRO A 101 5.75 5.30 3.36
CA PRO A 101 7.12 5.53 2.93
C PRO A 101 8.08 5.38 4.12
N GLN A 102 9.35 5.16 3.85
CA GLN A 102 10.38 5.00 4.88
C GLN A 102 10.11 3.87 5.88
N THR A 103 9.51 2.78 5.41
CA THR A 103 9.30 1.53 6.16
C THR A 103 9.68 0.35 5.27
N TRP A 104 10.13 -0.76 5.84
CA TRP A 104 10.50 -1.94 5.06
C TRP A 104 10.27 -3.21 5.85
N GLU A 105 9.53 -4.15 5.27
CA GLU A 105 9.35 -5.52 5.74
C GLU A 105 10.61 -6.34 5.41
N ASP A 106 11.57 -6.39 6.33
CA ASP A 106 12.93 -6.92 6.06
C ASP A 106 12.92 -8.42 5.71
N PRO A 107 13.25 -8.81 4.47
CA PRO A 107 13.30 -10.20 4.04
C PRO A 107 14.52 -10.95 4.58
N ASN A 108 15.46 -10.27 5.25
CA ASN A 108 16.61 -10.88 5.90
C ASN A 108 16.31 -11.30 7.34
N PHE A 109 15.14 -10.94 7.88
CA PHE A 109 14.72 -11.20 9.24
C PHE A 109 13.47 -12.07 9.27
N THR A 110 13.41 -13.05 10.17
CA THR A 110 12.20 -13.85 10.40
C THR A 110 11.40 -13.26 11.55
N HIS A 111 10.21 -12.74 11.25
CA HIS A 111 9.34 -12.12 12.25
C HIS A 111 8.80 -13.17 13.22
N PRO A 112 8.91 -12.98 14.55
CA PRO A 112 8.51 -13.99 15.53
C PRO A 112 7.01 -14.27 15.55
N GLU A 113 6.18 -13.29 15.18
CA GLU A 113 4.72 -13.36 15.15
C GLU A 113 4.19 -14.34 14.10
N THR A 114 4.78 -14.28 12.91
CA THR A 114 4.36 -15.03 11.71
C THR A 114 5.26 -16.23 11.44
N LYS A 115 6.49 -16.23 11.97
CA LYS A 115 7.56 -17.20 11.69
C LYS A 115 7.94 -17.24 10.21
N ALA A 116 7.77 -16.11 9.53
CA ALA A 116 8.10 -15.91 8.12
C ALA A 116 9.04 -14.71 7.97
N VAL A 117 9.73 -14.61 6.83
CA VAL A 117 10.49 -13.41 6.48
C VAL A 117 9.56 -12.28 6.04
N GLY A 118 10.01 -11.02 6.07
CA GLY A 118 9.26 -9.92 5.44
C GLY A 118 9.15 -10.08 3.91
N ASP A 119 8.13 -9.50 3.31
CA ASP A 119 7.85 -9.56 1.86
C ASP A 119 8.73 -8.63 1.00
N ASN A 120 9.70 -7.95 1.63
CA ASN A 120 10.64 -7.03 1.01
C ASN A 120 10.00 -5.73 0.50
N ASP A 121 8.78 -5.37 0.91
CA ASP A 121 8.08 -4.16 0.47
C ASP A 121 7.97 -3.10 1.58
N PRO A 122 7.60 -1.85 1.24
CA PRO A 122 7.16 -0.89 2.24
C PRO A 122 5.88 -1.38 2.95
N LEU A 123 5.71 -1.01 4.21
CA LEU A 123 4.61 -1.48 5.05
C LEU A 123 3.25 -1.05 4.49
N ASP A 124 2.37 -2.02 4.26
CA ASP A 124 1.09 -1.83 3.60
C ASP A 124 0.01 -1.18 4.48
N VAL A 125 -0.83 -0.37 3.84
CA VAL A 125 -1.86 0.45 4.50
C VAL A 125 -3.20 0.33 3.79
N CYS A 126 -4.22 -0.06 4.54
CA CYS A 126 -5.63 -0.02 4.19
C CYS A 126 -6.29 1.22 4.81
N GLU A 127 -6.55 2.24 4.00
CA GLU A 127 -7.22 3.46 4.44
C GLU A 127 -8.73 3.38 4.22
N ILE A 128 -9.49 3.59 5.31
CA ILE A 128 -10.91 3.21 5.42
C ILE A 128 -11.90 4.37 5.27
N GLY A 129 -11.43 5.60 5.06
CA GLY A 129 -12.27 6.80 4.97
C GLY A 129 -13.20 6.81 3.75
N GLU A 130 -14.20 7.69 3.78
CA GLU A 130 -15.27 7.72 2.79
C GLU A 130 -14.80 8.18 1.40
N ALA A 131 -13.77 9.03 1.33
CA ALA A 131 -13.26 9.58 0.07
C ALA A 131 -12.40 8.56 -0.67
N VAL A 132 -12.72 8.29 -1.94
CA VAL A 132 -11.86 7.49 -2.83
C VAL A 132 -10.64 8.32 -3.21
N GLY A 133 -9.45 7.78 -2.95
CA GLY A 133 -8.17 8.43 -3.24
C GLY A 133 -7.78 8.35 -4.72
N TYR A 134 -6.55 8.78 -5.03
CA TYR A 134 -5.96 8.62 -6.36
C TYR A 134 -4.53 8.10 -6.24
N THR A 135 -4.05 7.35 -7.25
CA THR A 135 -2.67 6.83 -7.29
C THR A 135 -1.66 7.97 -7.20
N GLY A 136 -0.71 7.85 -6.28
CA GLY A 136 0.30 8.86 -5.94
C GLY A 136 -0.19 9.93 -4.96
N GLN A 137 -1.42 9.83 -4.42
CA GLN A 137 -1.88 10.76 -3.40
C GLN A 137 -1.11 10.55 -2.09
N ILE A 138 -0.60 11.64 -1.50
CA ILE A 138 -0.13 11.62 -0.12
C ILE A 138 -1.26 12.07 0.81
N LYS A 139 -1.76 11.13 1.61
CA LYS A 139 -2.79 11.37 2.63
C LYS A 139 -2.15 11.44 4.01
N GLN A 140 -2.64 12.34 4.86
CA GLN A 140 -2.29 12.34 6.28
C GLN A 140 -3.28 11.41 7.00
N VAL A 141 -2.79 10.34 7.60
CA VAL A 141 -3.62 9.33 8.23
C VAL A 141 -3.25 9.12 9.69
N LYS A 142 -4.20 8.63 10.47
CA LYS A 142 -3.93 8.07 11.79
C LYS A 142 -4.12 6.56 11.77
N VAL A 143 -3.26 5.88 12.53
CA VAL A 143 -3.24 4.42 12.65
C VAL A 143 -4.26 3.97 13.69
N LEU A 144 -4.95 2.88 13.39
CA LEU A 144 -6.02 2.30 14.20
C LEU A 144 -5.71 0.88 14.63
N GLY A 145 -5.00 0.11 13.80
CA GLY A 145 -4.66 -1.27 14.09
C GLY A 145 -3.86 -1.93 12.98
N VAL A 146 -3.58 -3.23 13.11
CA VAL A 146 -2.79 -3.99 12.14
C VAL A 146 -3.22 -5.45 12.08
N MET A 147 -3.22 -6.04 10.88
CA MET A 147 -3.48 -7.47 10.66
C MET A 147 -2.24 -8.19 10.15
N ALA A 148 -1.97 -9.39 10.67
CA ALA A 148 -0.79 -10.20 10.34
C ALA A 148 -1.06 -11.18 9.19
N LEU A 149 -1.05 -10.73 7.94
CA LEU A 149 -1.22 -11.61 6.79
C LEU A 149 0.06 -12.43 6.57
N LEU A 150 -0.13 -13.69 6.20
CA LEU A 150 0.88 -14.53 5.57
C LEU A 150 0.55 -14.62 4.09
N ASP A 151 1.20 -13.77 3.28
CA ASP A 151 0.96 -13.71 1.83
C ASP A 151 1.95 -14.63 1.12
N GLU A 152 1.46 -15.76 0.60
CA GLU A 152 2.33 -16.80 -0.02
C GLU A 152 3.49 -17.30 0.86
N GLY A 153 3.37 -17.15 2.19
CA GLY A 153 4.37 -17.62 3.18
C GLY A 153 5.32 -16.53 3.67
N GLU A 154 5.14 -15.28 3.25
CA GLU A 154 5.87 -14.10 3.71
C GLU A 154 5.02 -13.29 4.71
N THR A 155 5.69 -12.59 5.63
CA THR A 155 5.07 -11.64 6.55
C THR A 155 4.66 -10.42 5.76
N ASP A 156 3.38 -10.10 5.83
CA ASP A 156 2.80 -9.01 5.06
C ASP A 156 1.80 -8.26 5.96
N TRP A 157 2.28 -7.32 6.77
CA TRP A 157 1.44 -6.60 7.72
C TRP A 157 0.52 -5.61 7.02
N LYS A 158 -0.78 -5.67 7.33
CA LYS A 158 -1.78 -4.72 6.80
C LYS A 158 -2.21 -3.73 7.87
N ILE A 159 -1.70 -2.51 7.80
CA ILE A 159 -2.12 -1.43 8.70
C ILE A 159 -3.54 -0.98 8.36
N ILE A 160 -4.37 -0.80 9.37
CA ILE A 160 -5.67 -0.14 9.26
C ILE A 160 -5.52 1.32 9.69
N ALA A 161 -5.86 2.23 8.78
CA ALA A 161 -5.72 3.67 8.99
C ALA A 161 -6.94 4.44 8.49
N ILE A 162 -7.08 5.70 8.91
CA ILE A 162 -8.11 6.63 8.42
C ILE A 162 -7.52 8.01 8.16
N ASP A 163 -7.91 8.65 7.06
CA ASP A 163 -7.56 10.04 6.76
C ASP A 163 -7.98 10.96 7.91
N VAL A 164 -7.07 11.83 8.37
CA VAL A 164 -7.37 12.81 9.43
C VAL A 164 -8.43 13.83 9.03
N LYS A 165 -8.70 13.99 7.73
CA LYS A 165 -9.74 14.86 7.17
C LYS A 165 -11.08 14.15 7.00
N ASP A 166 -11.16 12.85 7.25
CA ASP A 166 -12.41 12.10 7.16
C ASP A 166 -13.42 12.59 8.21
N PRO A 167 -14.72 12.73 7.89
CA PRO A 167 -15.75 13.12 8.85
C PRO A 167 -15.88 12.19 10.07
N HIS A 168 -15.50 10.91 9.94
CA HIS A 168 -15.52 9.93 11.00
C HIS A 168 -14.20 9.88 11.78
N ALA A 169 -13.14 10.54 11.32
CA ALA A 169 -11.83 10.46 11.93
C ALA A 169 -11.91 10.72 13.44
N SER A 170 -12.56 11.80 13.90
CA SER A 170 -12.64 12.11 15.34
C SER A 170 -13.31 11.03 16.21
N LYS A 171 -14.09 10.12 15.63
CA LYS A 171 -14.82 9.05 16.32
C LYS A 171 -14.09 7.70 16.35
N VAL A 172 -12.94 7.60 15.67
CA VAL A 172 -12.25 6.33 15.44
C VAL A 172 -10.79 6.48 15.85
N ASN A 173 -10.42 6.03 17.04
CA ASN A 173 -9.08 6.28 17.61
C ASN A 173 -8.29 5.02 17.96
N ASP A 174 -8.95 3.88 18.01
CA ASP A 174 -8.35 2.55 18.16
C ASP A 174 -9.17 1.53 17.35
N ILE A 175 -8.73 0.28 17.30
CA ILE A 175 -9.30 -0.74 16.41
C ILE A 175 -10.76 -1.08 16.76
N GLU A 176 -11.15 -1.01 18.03
CA GLU A 176 -12.51 -1.30 18.47
C GLU A 176 -13.53 -0.28 17.92
N ASP A 177 -13.09 0.96 17.70
CA ASP A 177 -13.94 1.99 17.10
C ASP A 177 -14.24 1.68 15.62
N VAL A 178 -13.38 0.92 14.94
CA VAL A 178 -13.60 0.52 13.54
C VAL A 178 -14.84 -0.36 13.45
N GLU A 179 -14.96 -1.39 14.28
CA GLU A 179 -16.15 -2.27 14.25
C GLU A 179 -17.43 -1.53 14.69
N LYS A 180 -17.30 -0.53 15.57
CA LYS A 180 -18.42 0.30 16.03
C LYS A 180 -18.94 1.25 14.93
N ASN A 181 -18.05 1.85 14.14
CA ASN A 181 -18.42 2.85 13.13
C ASN A 181 -18.53 2.26 11.71
N PHE A 182 -17.85 1.15 11.44
CA PHE A 182 -17.80 0.44 10.15
C PHE A 182 -18.03 -1.06 10.35
N PRO A 183 -19.22 -1.47 10.86
CA PRO A 183 -19.48 -2.85 11.25
C PRO A 183 -19.28 -3.82 10.09
N GLY A 184 -18.52 -4.89 10.34
CA GLY A 184 -18.18 -5.92 9.36
C GLY A 184 -17.01 -5.61 8.44
N LEU A 185 -16.44 -4.39 8.47
CA LEU A 185 -15.30 -4.03 7.59
C LEU A 185 -14.06 -4.87 7.89
N LEU A 186 -13.73 -5.12 9.16
CA LEU A 186 -12.55 -5.93 9.53
C LEU A 186 -12.72 -7.39 9.10
N ARG A 187 -13.92 -7.94 9.25
CA ARG A 187 -14.26 -9.27 8.76
C ARG A 187 -14.14 -9.37 7.22
N ALA A 188 -14.65 -8.37 6.50
CA ALA A 188 -14.51 -8.30 5.05
C ALA A 188 -13.04 -8.12 4.62
N THR A 189 -12.25 -7.39 5.39
CA THR A 189 -10.81 -7.22 5.15
C THR A 189 -10.07 -8.55 5.29
N ASN A 190 -10.35 -9.31 6.36
CA ASN A 190 -9.82 -10.66 6.54
C ASN A 190 -10.18 -11.57 5.35
N GLU A 191 -11.46 -11.62 4.99
CA GLU A 191 -11.95 -12.42 3.86
C GLU A 191 -11.28 -12.02 2.54
N TRP A 192 -11.20 -10.72 2.25
CA TRP A 192 -10.61 -10.20 1.02
C TRP A 192 -9.17 -10.66 0.84
N PHE A 193 -8.30 -10.45 1.84
CA PHE A 193 -6.89 -10.85 1.75
C PHE A 193 -6.68 -12.36 1.72
N ARG A 194 -7.59 -13.15 2.29
CA ARG A 194 -7.56 -14.61 2.16
C ARG A 194 -7.81 -15.05 0.71
N ILE A 195 -8.81 -14.45 0.05
CA ILE A 195 -9.34 -15.00 -1.21
C ILE A 195 -8.86 -14.29 -2.48
N TYR A 196 -8.31 -13.07 -2.41
CA TYR A 196 -8.11 -12.22 -3.59
C TYR A 196 -7.22 -12.83 -4.70
N LYS A 197 -6.32 -13.75 -4.35
CA LYS A 197 -5.44 -14.47 -5.30
C LYS A 197 -5.94 -15.84 -5.75
N ILE A 198 -7.04 -16.34 -5.19
CA ILE A 198 -7.63 -17.62 -5.63
C ILE A 198 -8.01 -17.60 -7.12
N PRO A 199 -8.59 -16.51 -7.68
CA PRO A 199 -8.84 -16.40 -9.11
C PRO A 199 -7.58 -16.47 -9.99
N ASP A 200 -6.42 -16.19 -9.40
CA ASP A 200 -5.11 -16.26 -10.06
C ASP A 200 -4.45 -17.64 -9.96
N GLY A 201 -5.15 -18.61 -9.38
CA GLY A 201 -4.70 -20.00 -9.16
C GLY A 201 -3.78 -20.17 -7.96
N LYS A 202 -3.75 -19.20 -7.04
CA LYS A 202 -2.97 -19.27 -5.79
C LYS A 202 -3.82 -19.89 -4.66
N PRO A 203 -3.18 -20.51 -3.65
CA PRO A 203 -3.88 -20.94 -2.45
C PRO A 203 -4.48 -19.75 -1.70
N GLU A 204 -5.41 -20.05 -0.80
CA GLU A 204 -5.92 -19.09 0.17
C GLU A 204 -4.79 -18.65 1.11
N ASN A 205 -4.67 -17.34 1.35
CA ASN A 205 -3.71 -16.82 2.32
C ASN A 205 -4.16 -17.12 3.76
N GLN A 206 -3.23 -16.98 4.70
CA GLN A 206 -3.47 -17.21 6.12
C GLN A 206 -3.20 -15.95 6.92
N PHE A 207 -3.73 -15.89 8.14
CA PHE A 207 -3.38 -14.84 9.08
C PHE A 207 -2.79 -15.46 10.35
N ALA A 208 -1.77 -14.84 10.92
CA ALA A 208 -1.43 -15.09 12.32
C ALA A 208 -2.56 -14.59 13.24
N PHE A 209 -2.50 -14.95 14.53
CA PHE A 209 -3.50 -14.56 15.53
C PHE A 209 -4.95 -14.89 15.15
N SER A 210 -5.17 -15.94 14.35
CA SER A 210 -6.49 -16.31 13.81
C SER A 210 -7.21 -15.17 13.06
N GLY A 211 -6.46 -14.23 12.48
CA GLY A 211 -7.03 -13.10 11.75
C GLY A 211 -7.47 -11.91 12.61
N GLU A 212 -7.13 -11.91 13.90
CA GLU A 212 -7.37 -10.76 14.78
C GLU A 212 -6.64 -9.51 14.27
N CYS A 213 -7.36 -8.39 14.15
CA CYS A 213 -6.74 -7.09 13.94
C CYS A 213 -6.26 -6.57 15.29
N LYS A 214 -4.94 -6.48 15.47
CA LYS A 214 -4.33 -5.92 16.67
C LYS A 214 -4.58 -4.42 16.74
N ASN A 215 -4.56 -3.90 17.97
CA ASN A 215 -4.89 -2.51 18.27
C ASN A 215 -3.82 -1.52 17.79
N LYS A 216 -4.12 -0.24 17.94
CA LYS A 216 -3.27 0.87 17.52
C LYS A 216 -1.85 0.76 18.09
N LYS A 217 -1.72 0.44 19.38
CA LYS A 217 -0.40 0.34 20.03
C LYS A 217 0.47 -0.72 19.34
N TYR A 218 -0.10 -1.89 19.05
CA TYR A 218 0.63 -2.96 18.35
C TYR A 218 1.03 -2.50 16.94
N ALA A 219 0.12 -1.82 16.23
CA ALA A 219 0.39 -1.28 14.90
C ALA A 219 1.55 -0.25 14.94
N GLU A 220 1.59 0.63 15.93
CA GLU A 220 2.70 1.57 16.13
C GLU A 220 4.04 0.87 16.41
N ASP A 221 4.02 -0.27 17.12
CA ASP A 221 5.21 -1.09 17.34
C ASP A 221 5.71 -1.73 16.03
N VAL A 222 4.82 -2.28 15.19
CA VAL A 222 5.15 -2.82 13.85
C VAL A 222 5.70 -1.72 12.93
N ILE A 223 5.04 -0.56 12.88
CA ILE A 223 5.51 0.59 12.07
C ILE A 223 6.92 1.01 12.49
N ARG A 224 7.20 1.05 13.80
CA ARG A 224 8.53 1.39 14.30
C ARG A 224 9.57 0.35 13.86
N GLU A 225 9.27 -0.94 13.94
CA GLU A 225 10.16 -2.00 13.48
C GLU A 225 10.49 -1.87 11.99
N CYS A 226 9.48 -1.71 11.13
CA CYS A 226 9.68 -1.54 9.69
C CYS A 226 10.42 -0.23 9.36
N ALA A 227 10.20 0.85 10.13
CA ALA A 227 10.96 2.09 9.97
C ALA A 227 12.44 1.91 10.34
N GLU A 228 12.75 1.23 11.44
CA GLU A 228 14.13 0.91 11.84
C GLU A 228 14.82 -0.01 10.83
N ALA A 229 14.08 -0.94 10.21
CA ALA A 229 14.58 -1.77 9.12
C ALA A 229 14.91 -0.93 7.88
N TRP A 230 14.01 -0.02 7.47
CA TRP A 230 14.28 0.93 6.38
C TRP A 230 15.50 1.83 6.68
N GLU A 231 15.66 2.32 7.91
CA GLU A 231 16.83 3.12 8.30
C GLU A 231 18.15 2.34 8.11
N LYS A 232 18.14 1.03 8.43
CA LYS A 232 19.32 0.15 8.18
C LYS A 232 19.55 -0.06 6.69
N LEU A 233 18.48 -0.23 5.90
CA LEU A 233 18.50 -0.38 4.45
C LEU A 233 19.18 0.83 3.78
N VAL A 234 18.67 2.04 4.02
CA VAL A 234 19.22 3.26 3.38
C VAL A 234 20.59 3.65 3.92
N ALA A 235 20.95 3.20 5.12
CA ALA A 235 22.30 3.34 5.66
C ALA A 235 23.31 2.31 5.10
N GLY A 236 22.87 1.40 4.21
CA GLY A 236 23.72 0.36 3.62
C GLY A 236 24.21 -0.69 4.62
N LYS A 237 23.47 -0.91 5.72
CA LYS A 237 23.85 -1.84 6.80
C LYS A 237 23.33 -3.27 6.56
N VAL A 238 22.45 -3.45 5.59
CA VAL A 238 21.80 -4.71 5.25
C VAL A 238 21.77 -4.87 3.72
N ASP A 239 21.59 -6.10 3.25
CA ASP A 239 21.46 -6.41 1.82
C ASP A 239 20.13 -5.84 1.30
N PRO A 240 20.16 -4.94 0.30
CA PRO A 240 18.96 -4.26 -0.20
C PRO A 240 18.06 -5.14 -1.06
N LYS A 241 18.43 -6.39 -1.37
CA LYS A 241 17.62 -7.29 -2.21
C LYS A 241 17.18 -6.69 -3.55
N GLY A 242 18.07 -5.89 -4.15
CA GLY A 242 17.81 -5.24 -5.43
C GLY A 242 16.97 -3.97 -5.36
N ILE A 243 16.66 -3.45 -4.16
CA ILE A 243 16.00 -2.16 -4.00
C ILE A 243 16.92 -1.04 -4.52
N GLU A 244 16.36 -0.22 -5.39
CA GLU A 244 16.91 1.03 -5.91
C GLU A 244 16.73 2.15 -4.88
N LEU A 245 17.85 2.69 -4.40
CA LEU A 245 17.92 3.62 -3.27
C LEU A 245 18.08 5.10 -3.67
N SER A 246 17.95 5.42 -4.96
CA SER A 246 18.03 6.80 -5.44
C SER A 246 16.95 7.70 -4.85
N THR A 247 17.37 8.91 -4.52
CA THR A 247 16.57 9.98 -3.91
C THR A 247 16.50 11.19 -4.84
N ALA A 248 15.76 12.22 -4.43
CA ALA A 248 15.69 13.52 -5.12
C ALA A 248 17.06 14.19 -5.35
N GLU A 249 18.09 13.82 -4.59
CA GLU A 249 19.46 14.32 -4.74
C GLU A 249 20.27 13.57 -5.81
N SER A 250 19.73 12.45 -6.31
CA SER A 250 20.37 11.62 -7.35
C SER A 250 20.16 12.22 -8.74
N GLU A 251 21.07 11.91 -9.67
CA GLU A 251 20.96 12.36 -11.08
C GLU A 251 19.63 11.91 -11.75
N ALA A 252 19.08 10.79 -11.28
CA ALA A 252 17.78 10.25 -11.71
C ALA A 252 16.64 11.28 -11.61
N ALA A 253 16.63 12.15 -10.58
CA ALA A 253 15.60 13.16 -10.39
C ALA A 253 15.48 14.14 -11.57
N SER A 254 16.62 14.47 -12.18
CA SER A 254 16.66 15.36 -13.35
C SER A 254 16.36 14.65 -14.67
N ALA A 255 16.44 13.31 -14.69
CA ALA A 255 16.22 12.49 -15.88
C ALA A 255 14.75 12.10 -16.11
N VAL A 256 13.87 12.32 -15.14
CA VAL A 256 12.43 12.03 -15.28
C VAL A 256 11.83 12.94 -16.34
N ALA A 257 11.25 12.33 -17.38
CA ALA A 257 10.57 13.02 -18.48
C ALA A 257 9.43 13.93 -17.98
N THR A 258 8.98 14.86 -18.83
CA THR A 258 7.81 15.70 -18.54
C THR A 258 6.53 14.85 -18.52
N GLY A 259 5.59 15.19 -17.64
CA GLY A 259 4.31 14.49 -17.56
C GLY A 259 3.43 14.71 -18.80
N GLU A 260 2.73 13.67 -19.24
CA GLU A 260 1.95 13.68 -20.49
C GLU A 260 0.44 13.81 -20.24
N ASN A 261 -0.05 13.43 -19.06
CA ASN A 261 -1.47 13.46 -18.67
C ASN A 261 -2.42 12.83 -19.71
N LEU A 262 -2.00 11.72 -20.33
CA LEU A 262 -2.79 11.01 -21.32
C LEU A 262 -4.06 10.39 -20.72
N PRO A 263 -5.15 10.26 -21.50
CA PRO A 263 -6.34 9.54 -21.04
C PRO A 263 -6.03 8.06 -20.77
N PRO A 264 -6.77 7.41 -19.85
CA PRO A 264 -6.56 5.99 -19.56
C PRO A 264 -6.83 5.11 -20.78
N ALA A 265 -5.98 4.10 -20.98
CA ALA A 265 -6.24 3.04 -21.95
C ALA A 265 -7.42 2.17 -21.49
N PRO A 266 -8.17 1.56 -22.43
CA PRO A 266 -9.26 0.67 -22.08
C PRO A 266 -8.75 -0.56 -21.30
N ILE A 267 -9.55 -1.00 -20.33
CA ILE A 267 -9.31 -2.24 -19.60
C ILE A 267 -10.09 -3.36 -20.31
N ASP A 268 -9.49 -4.54 -20.41
CA ASP A 268 -10.14 -5.72 -20.98
C ASP A 268 -11.40 -6.09 -20.17
N ALA A 269 -12.52 -6.36 -20.86
CA ALA A 269 -13.81 -6.64 -20.24
C ALA A 269 -13.81 -7.90 -19.34
N SER A 270 -12.81 -8.79 -19.46
CA SER A 270 -12.66 -9.91 -18.54
C SER A 270 -12.43 -9.49 -17.09
N ILE A 271 -11.96 -8.27 -16.84
CA ILE A 271 -11.74 -7.74 -15.49
C ILE A 271 -13.08 -7.50 -14.75
N ASP A 272 -14.18 -7.28 -15.47
CA ASP A 272 -15.52 -7.10 -14.89
C ASP A 272 -16.09 -8.40 -14.28
N LYS A 273 -15.51 -9.56 -14.61
CA LYS A 273 -15.99 -10.87 -14.13
C LYS A 273 -15.99 -10.94 -12.60
N TRP A 274 -17.12 -11.38 -12.05
CA TRP A 274 -17.26 -11.78 -10.65
C TRP A 274 -16.90 -13.24 -10.43
N PHE A 275 -16.01 -13.49 -9.48
CA PHE A 275 -15.68 -14.82 -9.00
C PHE A 275 -16.47 -15.10 -7.71
N PHE A 276 -17.16 -16.24 -7.69
CA PHE A 276 -17.88 -16.73 -6.51
C PHE A 276 -17.02 -17.82 -5.86
N ILE A 277 -16.30 -17.44 -4.81
CA ILE A 277 -15.39 -18.33 -4.10
C ILE A 277 -16.15 -18.85 -2.88
N ALA A 278 -16.33 -20.17 -2.79
CA ALA A 278 -16.90 -20.78 -1.60
C ALA A 278 -15.86 -20.70 -0.48
N GLY A 279 -16.18 -20.01 0.62
CA GLY A 279 -15.33 -20.04 1.81
C GLY A 279 -15.24 -21.47 2.34
N ALA A 280 -14.04 -21.91 2.72
CA ALA A 280 -13.93 -23.05 3.62
C ALA A 280 -14.69 -22.68 4.91
N SER A 281 -15.71 -23.45 5.26
CA SER A 281 -16.44 -23.29 6.52
C SER A 281 -15.43 -23.17 7.66
N VAL A 282 -15.40 -22.03 8.33
CA VAL A 282 -14.64 -21.84 9.58
C VAL A 282 -15.30 -22.65 10.69
#